data_AF-A0A1J3GBV8-F1
#
_entry.id   AF-A0A1J3GBV8-F1
#
_cell.length_a   1.000
_cell.length_b   1.000
_cell.length_c   1.000
_cell.angle_alpha   90.00
_cell.angle_beta   90.00
_cell.angle_gamma   90.00
#
_symmetry.space_group_name_H-M   'P 1'
#
loop_
_entity.id
_entity.type
_entity.pdbx_description
1 polymer ?
#
loop_
_entity_poly.entity_id
_entity_poly.type
_entity_poly.pdbx_seq_one_letter_code
_entity_poly.pdbx_strand_id
1 'polypeptide(L)'
;DAPGHRDFIKNMITGTSQADVALLMIASPQGEFEAGIAKEGQTREHALLAFTLGVKQMIVCVNKMDDKTVNWSKDRFEEIKKEISDYLKKVGYNPG
;
A
#
# COMPACT_ATOMS: atom_id res chain seq x y z
N ASP A 1 -12.77 -0.19 -3.99
CA ASP A 1 -12.71 -0.67 -2.60
C ASP A 1 -12.42 -2.16 -2.65
N ALA A 2 -11.31 -2.62 -2.04
CA ALA A 2 -10.91 -4.02 -2.09
C ALA A 2 -10.45 -4.47 -0.69
N PRO A 3 -11.36 -5.02 0.12
CA PRO A 3 -11.00 -5.65 1.39
C PRO A 3 -10.28 -6.99 1.11
N GLY A 4 -9.29 -7.32 1.93
CA GLY A 4 -8.34 -8.42 1.77
C GLY A 4 -8.92 -9.84 1.85
N HIS A 5 -9.84 -10.19 0.94
CA HIS A 5 -10.27 -11.56 0.72
C HIS A 5 -9.68 -12.08 -0.60
N ARG A 6 -9.06 -13.27 -0.55
CA ARG A 6 -8.37 -13.93 -1.68
C ARG A 6 -9.24 -14.07 -2.94
N ASP A 7 -10.56 -14.05 -2.79
CA ASP A 7 -11.52 -14.10 -3.90
C ASP A 7 -11.58 -12.81 -4.75
N PHE A 8 -11.05 -11.68 -4.24
CA PHE A 8 -11.02 -10.42 -4.99
C PHE A 8 -9.87 -10.29 -5.97
N ILE A 9 -8.87 -11.17 -5.96
CA ILE A 9 -7.74 -11.09 -6.90
C ILE A 9 -8.22 -11.17 -8.36
N LYS A 10 -9.26 -11.97 -8.66
CA LYS A 10 -9.83 -12.07 -10.01
C LYS A 10 -10.54 -10.79 -10.47
N ASN A 11 -11.30 -10.16 -9.57
CA ASN A 11 -11.98 -8.88 -9.85
C ASN A 11 -10.99 -7.70 -9.87
N MET A 12 -9.95 -7.77 -9.04
CA MET A 12 -8.85 -6.81 -9.03
C MET A 12 -8.06 -6.89 -10.34
N ILE A 13 -7.78 -8.07 -10.88
CA ILE A 13 -7.06 -8.22 -12.17
C ILE A 13 -7.84 -7.60 -13.35
N THR A 14 -9.16 -7.81 -13.42
CA THR A 14 -9.98 -7.26 -14.52
C THR A 14 -10.26 -5.76 -14.36
N GLY A 15 -10.35 -5.25 -13.13
CA GLY A 15 -10.50 -3.81 -12.88
C GLY A 15 -9.20 -3.01 -12.96
N THR A 16 -8.07 -3.62 -12.57
CA THR A 16 -6.75 -2.96 -12.54
C THR A 16 -6.11 -2.90 -13.92
N SER A 17 -6.46 -3.81 -14.85
CA SER A 17 -5.99 -3.74 -16.25
C SER A 17 -6.50 -2.52 -17.03
N GLN A 18 -7.52 -1.83 -16.50
CA GLN A 18 -8.03 -0.55 -17.05
C GLN A 18 -7.75 0.64 -16.12
N ALA A 19 -7.02 0.44 -15.02
CA ALA A 19 -6.74 1.51 -14.07
C ALA A 19 -5.50 2.30 -14.50
N ASP A 20 -5.67 3.60 -14.75
CA ASP A 20 -4.54 4.50 -14.98
C ASP A 20 -3.82 4.86 -13.67
N VAL A 21 -4.55 4.81 -12.54
CA VAL A 21 -4.08 5.19 -11.20
C VAL A 21 -4.57 4.18 -10.16
N ALA A 22 -3.70 3.77 -9.23
CA ALA A 22 -4.05 2.97 -8.07
C ALA A 22 -3.98 3.77 -6.76
N LEU A 23 -4.83 3.40 -5.81
CA LEU A 23 -4.80 3.90 -4.43
C LEU A 23 -4.31 2.77 -3.51
N LEU A 24 -3.21 3.01 -2.80
CA LEU A 24 -2.65 2.08 -1.82
C LEU A 24 -2.90 2.62 -0.40
N MET A 25 -3.77 1.95 0.36
CA MET A 25 -3.99 2.30 1.76
C MET A 25 -3.02 1.56 2.69
N ILE A 26 -2.41 2.31 3.61
CA ILE A 26 -1.47 1.82 4.61
C ILE A 26 -2.02 2.11 6.00
N ALA A 27 -2.16 1.10 6.85
CA ALA A 27 -2.52 1.32 8.25
C ALA A 27 -1.30 1.87 9.02
N SER A 28 -1.49 2.93 9.81
CA SER A 28 -0.45 3.49 10.67
C SER A 28 -0.21 2.83 12.04
N PRO A 29 -1.19 2.17 12.69
CA PRO A 29 -0.99 1.54 13.99
C PRO A 29 0.19 0.56 14.00
N GLN A 30 0.91 0.51 15.12
CA GLN A 30 1.97 -0.48 15.32
C GLN A 30 1.38 -1.89 15.35
N GLY A 31 2.04 -2.83 14.70
CA GLY A 31 1.58 -4.18 14.42
C GLY A 31 0.88 -4.30 13.06
N GLU A 32 -0.10 -3.43 12.77
CA GLU A 32 -0.82 -3.47 11.48
C GLU A 32 0.08 -3.06 10.31
N PHE A 33 0.85 -1.98 10.48
CA PHE A 33 1.80 -1.52 9.48
C PHE A 33 2.84 -2.62 9.17
N GLU A 34 3.48 -3.14 10.22
CA GLU A 34 4.55 -4.13 10.14
C GLU A 34 4.06 -5.44 9.51
N ALA A 35 2.84 -5.88 9.85
CA ALA A 35 2.21 -7.03 9.20
C ALA A 35 1.91 -6.78 7.71
N GLY A 36 1.46 -5.57 7.37
CA GLY A 36 1.18 -5.17 5.99
C GLY A 36 2.44 -5.11 5.11
N ILE A 37 3.56 -4.64 5.66
CA ILE A 37 4.85 -4.57 4.96
C ILE A 37 5.74 -5.80 5.16
N ALA A 38 5.27 -6.84 5.85
CA ALA A 38 6.01 -8.09 5.98
C ALA A 38 6.21 -8.76 4.61
N LYS A 39 7.10 -9.76 4.53
CA LYS A 39 7.38 -10.49 3.28
C LYS A 39 6.13 -11.13 2.67
N GLU A 40 5.20 -11.59 3.50
CA GLU A 40 3.89 -12.13 3.11
C GLU A 40 2.74 -11.14 3.35
N GLY A 41 3.08 -9.87 3.53
CA GLY A 41 2.14 -8.79 3.78
C GLY A 41 1.36 -8.44 2.52
N GLN A 42 0.06 -8.23 2.68
CA GLN A 42 -0.87 -7.94 1.60
C GLN A 42 -0.51 -6.65 0.85
N THR A 43 -0.01 -5.62 1.55
CA THR A 43 0.38 -4.34 0.95
C THR A 43 1.45 -4.52 -0.13
N ARG A 44 2.44 -5.39 0.13
CA ARG A 44 3.53 -5.67 -0.80
C ARG A 44 3.02 -6.40 -2.04
N GLU A 45 2.23 -7.44 -1.82
CA GLU A 45 1.63 -8.22 -2.89
C GLU A 45 0.76 -7.35 -3.82
N HIS A 46 -0.11 -6.51 -3.24
CA HIS A 46 -0.98 -5.61 -4.00
C HIS A 46 -0.19 -4.57 -4.82
N ALA A 47 0.88 -3.98 -4.27
CA ALA A 47 1.67 -3.00 -5.01
C ALA A 47 2.42 -3.62 -6.20
N LEU A 48 2.96 -4.83 -6.01
CA LEU A 48 3.60 -5.60 -7.08
C LEU A 48 2.61 -6.02 -8.16
N LEU A 49 1.43 -6.50 -7.78
CA LEU A 49 0.37 -6.87 -8.71
C LEU A 49 -0.11 -5.66 -9.51
N ALA A 50 -0.34 -4.51 -8.86
CA ALA A 50 -0.74 -3.28 -9.55
C ALA A 50 0.30 -2.85 -10.61
N PHE A 51 1.59 -2.94 -10.29
CA PHE A 51 2.66 -2.62 -11.24
C PHE A 51 2.69 -3.59 -12.42
N THR A 52 2.59 -4.89 -12.13
CA THR A 52 2.60 -5.96 -13.14
C THR A 52 1.40 -5.86 -14.08
N LEU A 53 0.27 -5.34 -13.59
CA LEU A 53 -0.95 -5.11 -14.38
C LEU A 53 -0.92 -3.80 -15.19
N GLY A 54 0.17 -3.02 -15.11
CA GLY A 54 0.38 -1.84 -15.95
C GLY A 54 0.02 -0.50 -15.31
N VAL A 55 -0.36 -0.48 -14.03
CA VAL A 55 -0.64 0.77 -13.32
C VAL A 55 0.68 1.49 -13.05
N LYS A 56 0.88 2.65 -13.67
CA LYS A 56 2.12 3.43 -13.53
C LYS A 56 2.04 4.51 -12.47
N GLN A 57 0.83 4.96 -12.11
CA GLN A 57 0.62 5.98 -11.10
C GLN A 57 -0.02 5.37 -9.85
N MET A 58 0.57 5.63 -8.69
CA MET A 58 0.07 5.14 -7.41
C MET A 58 0.04 6.26 -6.39
N ILE A 59 -1.09 6.42 -5.72
CA ILE A 59 -1.27 7.33 -4.60
C ILE A 59 -1.28 6.49 -3.31
N VAL A 60 -0.41 6.83 -2.37
CA VAL A 60 -0.31 6.15 -1.08
C VAL A 60 -1.04 6.97 -0.02
N CYS A 61 -2.02 6.36 0.65
CA CYS A 61 -2.78 6.97 1.72
C CYS A 61 -2.45 6.28 3.05
N VAL A 62 -1.98 7.04 4.04
CA VAL A 62 -1.77 6.53 5.41
C VAL A 62 -3.07 6.74 6.20
N ASN A 63 -3.63 5.65 6.72
CA ASN A 63 -4.94 5.58 7.36
C ASN A 63 -4.80 5.22 8.85
N LYS A 64 -5.81 5.56 9.67
CA LYS A 64 -5.89 5.37 11.13
C LYS A 64 -4.82 6.13 11.94
N MET A 65 -4.43 7.31 11.48
CA MET A 65 -3.44 8.16 12.17
C MET A 65 -3.94 8.66 13.54
N ASP A 66 -5.24 8.67 13.75
CA ASP A 66 -5.93 9.01 15.00
C ASP A 66 -5.86 7.92 16.08
N ASP A 67 -5.39 6.72 15.74
CA ASP A 67 -5.26 5.63 16.69
C ASP A 67 -4.37 6.02 17.89
N LYS A 68 -4.72 5.55 19.10
CA LYS A 68 -4.02 5.90 20.34
C LYS A 68 -2.53 5.55 20.34
N THR A 69 -2.13 4.56 19.53
CA THR A 69 -0.73 4.15 19.38
C THR A 69 0.08 5.07 18.46
N VAL A 70 -0.60 5.84 17.60
CA VAL A 70 0.02 6.75 16.62
C VAL A 70 -0.15 8.21 17.03
N ASN A 71 -1.34 8.58 17.50
CA ASN A 71 -1.71 9.90 18.01
C ASN A 71 -1.29 11.05 17.07
N TRP A 72 -1.58 10.90 15.78
CA TRP A 72 -1.19 11.83 14.71
C TRP A 72 0.32 12.15 14.68
N SER A 73 1.15 11.22 15.17
CA SER A 73 2.59 11.39 15.21
C SER A 73 3.17 11.58 13.81
N LYS A 74 3.80 12.74 13.59
CA LYS A 74 4.53 13.02 12.36
C LYS A 74 5.68 12.05 12.15
N ASP A 75 6.36 11.65 13.22
CA ASP A 75 7.50 10.73 13.13
C ASP A 75 7.06 9.38 12.60
N ARG A 76 5.89 8.89 13.03
CA ARG A 76 5.30 7.64 12.52
C ARG A 76 4.93 7.76 11.03
N PHE A 77 4.37 8.90 10.62
CA PHE A 77 4.07 9.14 9.22
C PHE A 77 5.33 9.14 8.35
N GLU A 78 6.40 9.83 8.77
CA GLU A 78 7.66 9.88 8.03
C GLU A 78 8.36 8.50 7.97
N GLU A 79 8.30 7.72 9.04
CA GLU A 79 8.76 6.33 9.06
C GLU A 79 8.03 5.48 8.00
N ILE A 80 6.71 5.49 8.03
CA ILE A 80 5.86 4.75 7.07
C ILE A 80 6.14 5.22 5.64
N LYS A 81 6.18 6.54 5.42
CA LYS A 81 6.44 7.13 4.11
C LYS A 81 7.79 6.67 3.56
N LYS A 82 8.84 6.66 4.39
CA LYS A 82 10.18 6.23 3.98
C LYS A 82 10.19 4.75 3.58
N GLU A 83 9.69 3.87 4.45
CA GLU A 83 9.65 2.42 4.20
C GLU A 83 8.84 2.06 2.95
N ILE A 84 7.66 2.68 2.78
CA ILE A 84 6.83 2.45 1.59
C ILE A 84 7.49 3.02 0.33
N SER A 85 8.11 4.20 0.41
CA SER A 85 8.83 4.78 -0.74
C SER A 85 9.99 3.90 -1.18
N ASP A 86 10.77 3.38 -0.23
CA ASP A 86 11.90 2.49 -0.53
C ASP A 86 11.41 1.14 -1.09
N TYR A 87 10.27 0.65 -0.61
CA TYR A 87 9.65 -0.55 -1.18
C TYR A 87 9.12 -0.33 -2.60
N LEU A 88 8.39 0.76 -2.85
CA LEU A 88 7.85 1.07 -4.17
C LEU A 88 8.95 1.29 -5.22
N LYS A 89 10.09 1.88 -4.83
CA LYS A 89 11.30 1.93 -5.67
C LYS A 89 11.80 0.55 -6.07
N LYS A 90 11.80 -0.43 -5.15
CA LYS A 90 12.21 -1.81 -5.45
C LYS A 90 11.24 -2.52 -6.37
N VAL A 91 9.95 -2.20 -6.29
CA VAL A 91 8.92 -2.75 -7.21
C VAL A 91 9.08 -2.19 -8.62
N GLY A 92 9.55 -0.94 -8.76
CA GLY A 92 9.77 -0.29 -10.06
C GLY A 92 9.03 1.03 -10.24
N TYR A 93 8.31 1.50 -9.21
CA TYR A 93 7.72 2.84 -9.20
C TYR A 93 8.80 3.89 -8.94
N ASN A 94 8.64 5.07 -9.53
CA ASN A 94 9.46 6.24 -9.23
C ASN A 94 8.68 7.21 -8.33
N PRO A 95 8.91 7.20 -7.00
CA PRO A 95 8.34 8.23 -6.13
C PRO A 95 9.06 9.54 -6.44
N GLY A 96 8.34 10.42 -7.14
CA GLY A 96 8.79 11.76 -7.50
C GLY A 96 8.84 12.73 -6.32
#